data_AF-A0A0P7YY05-F1
#
_entry.id   AF-A0A0P7YY05-F1
#
_cell.length_a   1.000
_cell.length_b   1.000
_cell.length_c   1.000
_cell.angle_alpha   90.00
_cell.angle_beta   90.00
_cell.angle_gamma   90.00
#
_symmetry.space_group_name_H-M   'P 1'
#
loop_
_entity.id
_entity.type
_entity.pdbx_description
1 polymer ?
#
loop_
_entity_poly.entity_id
_entity_poly.type
_entity_poly.pdbx_seq_one_letter_code
_entity_poly.pdbx_strand_id
1 'polypeptide(L)'
;MSSHLSFLNQAMNDLAAVPALAISGIALVQGLATFFQIYSALIFVRILLTWFPNVDWSNPIFSTIAQLTDPYLNLFRSIIPPLGGIDLSAIVAILALNLGSNLIINAGRQLVALSMNSF
;
A
#
# COMPACT_ATOMS: atom_id res chain seq x y z
N MET A 1 -11.35 48.82 -6.98
CA MET A 1 -10.64 48.72 -5.68
C MET A 1 -11.08 47.49 -4.88
N SER A 2 -12.38 47.15 -4.83
CA SER A 2 -12.90 45.98 -4.10
C SER A 2 -12.45 44.62 -4.65
N SER A 3 -12.24 44.49 -5.96
CA SER A 3 -11.81 43.23 -6.60
C SER A 3 -10.40 42.80 -6.18
N HIS A 4 -9.45 43.73 -6.06
CA HIS A 4 -8.08 43.42 -5.60
C HIS A 4 -8.09 42.88 -4.17
N LEU A 5 -8.91 43.44 -3.29
CA LEU A 5 -9.03 43.00 -1.90
C LEU A 5 -9.69 41.61 -1.78
N SER A 6 -10.64 41.28 -2.66
CA SER A 6 -11.21 39.93 -2.70
C SER A 6 -10.23 38.86 -3.19
N PHE A 7 -9.35 39.19 -4.14
CA PHE A 7 -8.29 38.26 -4.58
C PHE A 7 -7.27 38.00 -3.47
N LEU A 8 -6.86 39.04 -2.74
CA LEU A 8 -5.94 38.89 -1.61
C LEU A 8 -6.55 38.03 -0.49
N ASN A 9 -7.81 38.27 -0.15
CA ASN A 9 -8.49 37.48 0.89
C ASN A 9 -8.68 36.01 0.46
N GLN A 10 -8.96 35.76 -0.82
CA GLN A 10 -9.03 34.40 -1.35
C GLN A 10 -7.68 33.70 -1.29
N ALA A 11 -6.60 34.35 -1.74
CA ALA A 11 -5.24 33.79 -1.67
C ALA A 11 -4.80 33.52 -0.22
N MET A 12 -5.18 34.39 0.72
CA MET A 12 -4.90 34.20 2.15
C MET A 12 -5.64 33.00 2.74
N ASN A 13 -6.89 32.76 2.33
CA ASN A 13 -7.66 31.58 2.75
C ASN A 13 -7.09 30.29 2.14
N ASP A 14 -6.72 30.32 0.87
CA ASP A 14 -6.12 29.18 0.18
C ASP A 14 -4.78 28.79 0.82
N LEU A 15 -3.95 29.78 1.16
CA LEU A 15 -2.68 29.56 1.88
C LEU A 15 -2.88 28.95 3.27
N ALA A 16 -3.90 29.39 4.01
CA ALA A 16 -4.21 28.84 5.33
C ALA A 16 -4.71 27.38 5.27
N ALA A 17 -5.25 26.93 4.13
CA ALA A 17 -5.74 25.57 3.94
C ALA A 17 -4.62 24.57 3.58
N VAL A 18 -3.48 25.03 3.04
CA VAL A 18 -2.35 24.18 2.58
C VAL A 18 -1.86 23.20 3.65
N PRO A 19 -1.62 23.62 4.92
CA PRO A 19 -1.16 22.70 5.95
C PRO A 19 -2.19 21.60 6.25
N ALA A 20 -3.49 21.92 6.27
CA ALA A 20 -4.55 20.96 6.51
C ALA A 20 -4.64 19.91 5.38
N LEU A 21 -4.59 20.37 4.13
CA LEU A 21 -4.55 19.51 2.94
C LEU A 21 -3.33 18.58 2.96
N ALA A 22 -2.16 19.09 3.34
CA ALA A 22 -0.94 18.30 3.44
C ALA A 22 -1.03 17.22 4.53
N ILE A 23 -1.57 17.55 5.71
CA ILE A 23 -1.77 16.59 6.80
C ILE A 23 -2.71 15.47 6.36
N SER A 24 -3.83 15.81 5.71
CA SER A 24 -4.75 14.82 5.15
C SER A 24 -4.07 13.94 4.09
N GLY A 25 -3.28 14.54 3.18
CA GLY A 25 -2.51 13.81 2.18
C GLY A 25 -1.52 12.82 2.81
N ILE A 26 -0.78 13.24 3.84
CA ILE A 26 0.15 12.39 4.58
C ILE A 26 -0.60 11.23 5.27
N ALA A 27 -1.74 11.51 5.90
CA ALA A 27 -2.55 10.48 6.56
C ALA A 27 -3.04 9.41 5.58
N LEU A 28 -3.46 9.80 4.38
CA LEU A 28 -3.87 8.87 3.31
C LEU A 28 -2.69 8.02 2.85
N VAL A 29 -1.54 8.63 2.57
CA VAL A 29 -0.33 7.90 2.16
C VAL A 29 0.12 6.93 3.25
N GLN A 30 0.02 7.32 4.52
CA GLN A 30 0.36 6.45 5.64
C GLN A 30 -0.64 5.30 5.80
N GLY A 31 -1.94 5.54 5.59
CA GLY A 31 -2.96 4.48 5.58
C GLY A 31 -2.69 3.43 4.50
N LEU A 32 -2.34 3.86 3.29
CA LEU A 32 -1.92 2.96 2.21
C LEU A 32 -0.63 2.20 2.55
N ALA A 33 0.35 2.87 3.16
CA ALA A 33 1.57 2.22 3.61
C ALA A 33 1.29 1.09 4.59
N THR A 34 0.47 1.35 5.61
CA THR A 34 0.06 0.34 6.59
C THR A 34 -0.71 -0.80 5.95
N PHE A 35 -1.61 -0.51 5.00
CA PHE A 35 -2.33 -1.54 4.25
C PHE A 35 -1.37 -2.47 3.50
N PHE A 36 -0.40 -1.93 2.74
CA PHE A 36 0.58 -2.75 2.04
C PHE A 36 1.47 -3.55 2.97
N GLN A 37 1.85 -3.00 4.14
CA GLN A 37 2.60 -3.73 5.16
C GLN A 37 1.81 -4.92 5.72
N ILE A 38 0.55 -4.72 6.10
CA ILE A 38 -0.33 -5.79 6.58
C ILE A 38 -0.51 -6.85 5.49
N TYR A 39 -0.76 -6.43 4.25
CA TYR A 39 -0.93 -7.35 3.14
C TYR A 39 0.34 -8.17 2.87
N SER A 40 1.52 -7.54 2.90
CA SER A 40 2.81 -8.23 2.80
C SER A 40 3.01 -9.23 3.95
N ALA A 41 2.61 -8.88 5.17
CA ALA A 41 2.67 -9.78 6.32
C ALA A 41 1.74 -10.98 6.15
N LEU A 42 0.54 -10.80 5.59
CA LEU A 42 -0.37 -11.90 5.28
C LEU A 42 0.24 -12.88 4.26
N ILE A 43 0.87 -12.38 3.20
CA ILE A 43 1.56 -13.24 2.23
C ILE A 43 2.75 -13.94 2.89
N PHE A 44 3.51 -13.24 3.74
CA PHE A 44 4.61 -13.85 4.48
C PHE A 44 4.14 -14.99 5.38
N VAL A 45 3.05 -14.78 6.14
CA VAL A 45 2.40 -15.84 6.94
C VAL A 45 1.93 -16.98 6.05
N ARG A 46 1.32 -16.71 4.89
CA ARG A 46 0.91 -17.73 3.92
C ARG A 46 2.09 -18.60 3.50
N ILE A 47 3.25 -18.02 3.19
CA ILE A 47 4.48 -18.76 2.86
C ILE A 47 4.93 -19.62 4.03
N LEU A 48 5.03 -19.05 5.23
CA LEU A 48 5.43 -19.80 6.41
C LEU A 48 4.51 -21.00 6.65
N LEU A 49 3.19 -20.81 6.53
CA LEU A 49 2.20 -21.88 6.68
C LEU A 49 2.38 -22.99 5.62
N THR A 50 2.80 -22.67 4.39
CA THR A 50 3.09 -23.70 3.38
C THR A 50 4.29 -24.58 3.72
N TRP A 51 5.22 -24.09 4.56
CA TRP A 51 6.37 -24.89 5.02
C TRP A 51 6.00 -25.87 6.12
N PHE A 52 4.84 -25.70 6.76
CA PHE A 52 4.34 -26.61 7.80
C PHE A 52 3.35 -27.62 7.17
N PRO A 53 3.74 -28.89 6.99
CA PRO A 53 2.88 -29.90 6.35
C PRO A 53 1.62 -30.28 7.14
N ASN A 54 1.54 -29.93 8.43
CA ASN A 54 0.43 -30.25 9.33
C ASN A 54 -0.57 -29.09 9.53
N VAL A 55 -0.54 -28.05 8.70
CA VAL A 55 -1.50 -26.94 8.81
C VAL A 55 -2.89 -27.38 8.33
N ASP A 56 -3.87 -27.24 9.21
CA ASP A 56 -5.27 -27.50 8.88
C ASP A 56 -5.89 -26.33 8.11
N TRP A 57 -5.85 -26.40 6.79
CA TRP A 57 -6.45 -25.40 5.91
C TRP A 57 -7.99 -25.31 6.00
N SER A 58 -8.65 -26.23 6.69
CA SER A 58 -10.10 -26.14 6.97
C SER A 58 -10.41 -25.12 8.07
N ASN A 59 -9.41 -24.70 8.86
CA ASN A 59 -9.59 -23.68 9.87
C ASN A 59 -10.03 -22.34 9.22
N PRO A 60 -11.09 -21.68 9.74
CA PRO A 60 -11.58 -20.40 9.21
C PRO A 60 -10.50 -19.32 9.09
N ILE A 61 -9.53 -19.29 10.01
CA ILE A 61 -8.46 -18.28 10.02
C ILE A 61 -7.51 -18.51 8.84
N PHE A 62 -7.03 -19.74 8.66
CA PHE A 62 -6.07 -20.05 7.60
C PHE A 62 -6.71 -20.03 6.21
N SER A 63 -7.95 -20.48 6.09
CA SER A 63 -8.72 -20.39 4.84
C SER A 63 -9.01 -18.93 4.45
N THR A 64 -9.24 -18.03 5.41
CA THR A 64 -9.42 -16.59 5.12
C THR A 64 -8.11 -15.97 4.60
N ILE A 65 -6.97 -16.29 5.22
CA ILE A 65 -5.67 -15.80 4.74
C ILE A 65 -5.39 -16.30 3.32
N ALA A 66 -5.67 -17.58 3.04
CA ALA A 66 -5.55 -18.13 1.69
C ALA A 66 -6.45 -17.39 0.70
N GLN A 67 -7.74 -17.21 1.01
CA GLN A 67 -8.68 -16.48 0.13
C GLN A 67 -8.28 -15.02 -0.15
N LEU A 68 -7.68 -14.32 0.82
CA LEU A 68 -7.21 -12.94 0.64
C LEU A 68 -5.92 -12.85 -0.18
N THR A 69 -5.06 -13.85 -0.10
CA THR A 69 -3.73 -13.85 -0.75
C THR A 69 -3.74 -14.56 -2.10
N ASP A 70 -4.61 -15.54 -2.31
CA ASP A 70 -4.67 -16.37 -3.51
C ASP A 70 -4.94 -15.58 -4.80
N PRO A 71 -5.85 -14.59 -4.88
CA PRO A 71 -6.04 -13.81 -6.10
C PRO A 71 -4.76 -13.10 -6.57
N TYR A 72 -4.00 -12.55 -5.63
CA TYR A 72 -2.72 -11.89 -5.92
C TYR A 72 -1.64 -12.91 -6.28
N LEU A 73 -1.49 -13.97 -5.49
CA LEU A 73 -0.51 -15.03 -5.75
C LEU A 73 -0.77 -15.75 -7.08
N ASN A 74 -2.03 -15.98 -7.45
CA ASN A 74 -2.40 -16.65 -8.69
C ASN A 74 -1.94 -15.88 -9.94
N LEU A 75 -1.83 -14.55 -9.87
CA LEU A 75 -1.23 -13.75 -10.95
C LEU A 75 0.24 -14.15 -11.18
N PHE A 76 1.00 -14.37 -10.11
CA PHE A 76 2.40 -14.78 -10.20
C PHE A 76 2.57 -16.28 -10.47
N ARG A 77 1.67 -17.13 -9.94
CA ARG A 77 1.66 -18.58 -10.22
C ARG A 77 1.42 -18.89 -11.70
N SER A 78 0.73 -18.01 -12.42
CA SER A 78 0.56 -18.14 -13.87
C SER A 78 1.87 -18.01 -14.66
N ILE A 79 2.85 -17.28 -14.11
CA ILE A 79 4.15 -17.04 -14.71
C ILE A 79 5.19 -18.05 -14.20
N ILE A 80 5.13 -18.38 -12.91
CA ILE A 80 6.09 -19.26 -12.23
C ILE A 80 5.33 -20.42 -11.59
N PRO A 81 5.32 -21.62 -12.20
CA PRO A 81 4.67 -22.78 -11.61
C PRO A 81 5.36 -23.16 -10.29
N PRO A 82 4.61 -23.67 -9.30
CA PRO A 82 5.17 -24.08 -8.01
C PRO A 82 6.18 -25.24 -8.20
N LEU A 83 7.41 -25.06 -7.72
CA LEU A 83 8.46 -26.08 -7.79
C LEU A 83 8.52 -26.83 -6.45
N GLY A 84 8.18 -28.12 -6.46
CA GLY A 84 8.42 -29.01 -5.31
C GLY A 84 7.59 -28.71 -4.05
N GLY A 85 6.37 -28.18 -4.20
CA GLY A 85 5.48 -27.87 -3.06
C GLY A 85 5.83 -26.57 -2.31
N ILE A 86 6.92 -25.91 -2.66
CA ILE A 86 7.31 -24.59 -2.15
C ILE A 86 6.83 -23.53 -3.14
N ASP A 87 6.05 -22.57 -2.66
CA ASP A 87 5.49 -21.52 -3.50
C ASP A 87 6.51 -20.39 -3.75
N LEU A 88 7.43 -20.61 -4.68
CA LEU A 88 8.40 -19.58 -5.11
C LEU A 88 7.72 -18.32 -5.69
N SER A 89 6.51 -18.46 -6.23
CA SER A 89 5.74 -17.32 -6.74
C SER A 89 5.45 -16.30 -5.63
N ALA A 90 5.31 -16.76 -4.38
CA ALA A 90 5.01 -15.90 -3.24
C ALA A 90 6.21 -15.04 -2.82
N ILE A 91 7.45 -15.52 -3.01
CA ILE A 91 8.65 -14.71 -2.78
C ILE A 91 8.71 -13.55 -3.78
N VAL A 92 8.46 -13.85 -5.06
CA VAL A 92 8.41 -12.84 -6.13
C VAL A 92 7.27 -11.86 -5.89
N ALA A 93 6.10 -12.34 -5.44
CA ALA A 93 4.96 -11.52 -5.09
C ALA A 93 5.27 -10.55 -3.94
N ILE A 94 5.93 -11.00 -2.86
CA ILE A 94 6.36 -10.12 -1.77
C ILE A 94 7.36 -9.08 -2.27
N LEU A 95 8.33 -9.47 -3.10
CA LEU A 95 9.30 -8.53 -3.65
C LEU A 95 8.63 -7.47 -4.52
N ALA A 96 7.73 -7.89 -5.42
CA ALA A 96 6.96 -6.99 -6.28
C ALA A 96 6.09 -6.02 -5.46
N LEU A 97 5.41 -6.53 -4.43
CA LEU A 97 4.59 -5.73 -3.53
C LEU A 97 5.42 -4.69 -2.75
N ASN A 98 6.57 -5.09 -2.21
CA ASN A 98 7.45 -4.18 -1.46
C ASN A 98 8.04 -3.11 -2.36
N LEU A 99 8.49 -3.47 -3.56
CA LEU A 99 9.01 -2.49 -4.52
C LEU A 99 7.92 -1.52 -4.97
N GLY A 100 6.76 -2.04 -5.38
CA GLY A 100 5.63 -1.22 -5.81
C GLY A 100 5.12 -0.30 -4.71
N SER A 101 4.94 -0.82 -3.49
CA SER A 101 4.46 -0.02 -2.35
C SER A 101 5.46 1.08 -1.98
N ASN A 102 6.76 0.78 -1.89
CA ASN A 102 7.77 1.80 -1.59
C ASN A 102 7.78 2.91 -2.64
N LEU A 103 7.67 2.59 -3.93
CA LEU A 103 7.60 3.58 -5.00
C LEU A 103 6.35 4.47 -4.86
N ILE A 104 5.18 3.87 -4.67
CA ILE A 104 3.90 4.58 -4.52
C ILE A 104 3.92 5.49 -3.29
N ILE A 105 4.40 4.99 -2.15
CA ILE A 105 4.45 5.73 -0.89
C ILE A 105 5.42 6.91 -1.01
N ASN A 106 6.61 6.68 -1.56
CA ASN A 106 7.62 7.73 -1.71
C ASN A 106 7.16 8.81 -2.69
N ALA A 107 6.54 8.41 -3.82
CA ALA A 107 5.93 9.35 -4.75
C ALA A 107 4.81 10.15 -4.09
N GLY A 108 3.90 9.49 -3.36
CA GLY A 108 2.81 10.15 -2.64
C GLY A 108 3.31 11.18 -1.61
N ARG A 109 4.33 10.82 -0.82
CA ARG A 109 4.97 11.74 0.15
C ARG A 109 5.62 12.93 -0.55
N GLN A 110 6.29 12.71 -1.68
CA GLN A 110 6.92 13.79 -2.46
C GLN A 110 5.87 14.73 -3.05
N LEU A 111 4.77 14.22 -3.59
CA LEU A 111 3.69 15.06 -4.12
C LEU A 111 3.09 15.96 -3.03
N VAL A 112 2.89 15.43 -1.83
CA VAL A 112 2.43 16.24 -0.69
C VAL A 112 3.50 17.27 -0.30
N ALA A 113 4.78 16.89 -0.24
CA ALA A 113 5.86 17.82 0.06
C ALA A 113 5.98 18.96 -0.99
N LEU A 114 5.79 18.67 -2.27
CA LEU A 114 5.77 19.67 -3.33
C LEU A 114 4.62 20.66 -3.16
N SER A 115 3.44 20.18 -2.75
CA SER A 115 2.30 21.05 -2.46
C SER A 115 2.53 21.99 -1.27
N MET A 116 3.47 21.67 -0.39
CA MET A 116 3.86 22.54 0.75
C MET A 116 4.94 23.56 0.37
N ASN A 117 5.78 23.25 -0.62
CA ASN A 117 6.90 24.10 -1.05
C ASN A 117 6.52 25.09 -2.16
N SER A 118 5.33 24.96 -2.77
CA SER A 118 4.86 25.80 -3.88
C SER A 118 4.22 27.12 -3.46
N PHE A 119 4.30 27.48 -2.17
CA PHE A 119 3.77 28.71 -1.58
C PHE A 119 4.89 29.45 -0.84
#